data_AF-A0A0M3HKA1-F1
#
_entry.id   AF-A0A0M3HKA1-F1
#
_cell.length_a   1.000
_cell.length_b   1.000
_cell.length_c   1.000
_cell.angle_alpha   90.00
_cell.angle_beta   90.00
_cell.angle_gamma   90.00
#
_symmetry.space_group_name_H-M   'P 1'
#
loop_
_entity.id
_entity.type
_entity.pdbx_description
1 polymer ?
#
loop_
_entity_poly.entity_id
_entity_poly.type
_entity_poly.pdbx_seq_one_letter_code
_entity_poly.pdbx_strand_id
1 'polypeptide(L)'
;LKFRKFDIGIYTVITSVSPLRVYVYENDVLLRFCSKVYNPFDAEDIGKYVVGDNYTPTWEMPSLKKYYIDQKMTFRQTFDAYLRSLGKDPQMIWETIKEIIANVCCILLCRHSHALIYALL
;
A
#
# COMPACT_ATOMS: atom_id res chain seq x y z
N LEU A 1 -23.26 -2.51 2.49
CA LEU A 1 -21.96 -2.20 1.84
C LEU A 1 -21.10 -3.46 1.85
N LYS A 2 -20.71 -4.00 0.69
CA LYS A 2 -19.84 -5.18 0.61
C LYS A 2 -18.38 -4.72 0.73
N PHE A 3 -17.83 -4.80 1.94
CA PHE A 3 -16.43 -4.41 2.19
C PHE A 3 -15.49 -5.58 1.90
N ARG A 4 -14.34 -5.28 1.31
CA ARG A 4 -13.24 -6.22 1.07
C ARG A 4 -12.00 -5.68 1.75
N LYS A 5 -11.21 -6.56 2.36
CA LYS A 5 -9.87 -6.19 2.84
C LYS A 5 -8.98 -5.93 1.63
N PHE A 6 -8.00 -5.05 1.77
CA PHE A 6 -7.13 -4.64 0.68
C PHE A 6 -5.72 -4.32 1.20
N ASP A 7 -4.78 -4.24 0.27
CA ASP A 7 -3.46 -3.68 0.50
C ASP A 7 -3.13 -2.55 -0.50
N ILE A 8 -2.10 -1.79 -0.18
CA ILE A 8 -1.55 -0.72 -1.03
C ILE A 8 -0.10 -1.07 -1.31
N GLY A 9 0.22 -1.36 -2.57
CA GLY A 9 1.59 -1.54 -3.04
C GLY A 9 2.24 -0.18 -3.31
N ILE A 10 3.37 0.07 -2.65
CA ILE A 10 4.16 1.30 -2.79
C ILE A 10 5.49 0.96 -3.44
N TYR A 11 5.80 1.64 -4.54
CA TYR A 11 7.07 1.47 -5.24
C TYR A 11 8.12 2.41 -4.65
N THR A 12 9.16 1.82 -4.08
CA THR A 12 10.25 2.56 -3.43
C THR A 12 11.59 2.08 -3.97
N VAL A 13 12.51 3.01 -4.23
CA VAL A 13 13.86 2.72 -4.72
C VAL A 13 14.88 3.24 -3.71
N ILE A 14 15.81 2.38 -3.30
CA ILE A 14 16.98 2.77 -2.52
C ILE A 14 18.13 2.96 -3.52
N THR A 15 18.64 4.17 -3.66
CA THR A 15 19.73 4.47 -4.60
C THR A 15 21.09 4.58 -3.91
N SER A 16 21.11 4.72 -2.60
CA SER A 16 22.34 4.81 -1.81
C SER A 16 22.09 4.32 -0.39
N VAL A 17 23.07 3.63 0.18
CA VAL A 17 23.02 3.08 1.54
C VAL A 17 23.80 3.95 2.52
N SER A 18 24.95 4.49 2.11
CA SER A 18 25.78 5.39 2.90
C SER A 18 26.26 6.56 2.03
N PRO A 19 25.65 7.75 2.14
CA PRO A 19 24.48 8.08 2.98
C PRO A 19 23.19 7.41 2.46
N LEU A 20 22.21 7.15 3.33
CA LEU A 20 20.94 6.57 2.93
C LEU A 20 20.16 7.52 2.02
N ARG A 21 19.76 7.05 0.84
CA ARG A 21 18.87 7.76 -0.10
C ARG A 21 17.77 6.83 -0.57
N VAL A 22 16.53 7.20 -0.26
CA VAL A 22 15.30 6.46 -0.57
C VAL A 22 14.35 7.37 -1.34
N TYR A 23 13.78 6.86 -2.42
CA TYR A 23 12.83 7.56 -3.27
C TYR A 23 11.53 6.77 -3.34
N VAL A 24 10.40 7.43 -3.06
CA VAL A 24 9.06 6.85 -3.20
C VAL A 24 8.47 7.33 -4.51
N TYR A 25 7.98 6.42 -5.34
CA TYR A 25 7.24 6.78 -6.54
C TYR A 25 5.86 7.31 -6.14
N GLU A 26 5.60 8.58 -6.38
CA GLU A 26 4.39 9.26 -5.89
C GLU A 26 3.26 9.35 -6.91
N ASN A 27 3.52 9.17 -8.20
CA ASN A 27 2.51 9.39 -9.23
C ASN A 27 1.36 8.38 -9.14
N ASP A 28 1.65 7.13 -8.75
CA ASP A 28 0.62 6.12 -8.54
C ASP A 28 1.04 5.03 -7.54
N VAL A 29 0.06 4.23 -7.13
CA VAL A 29 0.20 3.10 -6.21
C VAL A 29 -0.53 1.88 -6.78
N LEU A 30 -0.29 0.70 -6.23
CA LEU A 30 -1.08 -0.48 -6.57
C LEU A 30 -2.16 -0.69 -5.51
N LEU A 31 -3.44 -0.76 -5.90
CA LEU A 31 -4.53 -1.12 -5.01
C LEU A 31 -5.05 -2.51 -5.34
N ARG A 32 -5.04 -3.41 -4.35
CA ARG A 32 -5.48 -4.80 -4.54
C ARG A 32 -6.45 -5.20 -3.46
N PHE A 33 -7.62 -5.71 -3.87
CA PHE A 33 -8.68 -6.10 -2.95
C PHE A 33 -8.78 -7.62 -2.87
N CYS A 34 -9.08 -8.15 -1.69
CA CYS A 34 -9.31 -9.57 -1.50
C CYS A 34 -10.42 -10.09 -2.44
N SER A 35 -10.25 -11.30 -2.96
CA SER A 35 -11.12 -11.92 -3.95
C SER A 35 -12.53 -12.20 -3.42
N LYS A 36 -12.70 -12.26 -2.09
CA LYS A 36 -14.00 -12.42 -1.42
C LYS A 36 -14.33 -11.30 -0.45
N VAL A 37 -15.63 -11.17 -0.14
CA VAL A 37 -16.17 -10.17 0.79
C VAL A 37 -15.74 -10.52 2.21
N TYR A 38 -15.29 -9.52 2.95
CA TYR A 38 -14.68 -9.71 4.29
C TYR A 38 -15.67 -10.30 5.30
N ASN A 39 -16.95 -9.88 5.25
CA ASN A 39 -17.98 -10.33 6.17
C ASN A 39 -19.01 -11.25 5.49
N PRO A 40 -19.51 -12.29 6.19
CA PRO A 40 -19.19 -12.67 7.58
C PRO A 40 -17.81 -13.32 7.75
N PHE A 41 -17.28 -13.25 8.98
CA PHE A 41 -16.05 -13.93 9.37
C PHE A 41 -16.17 -15.44 9.19
N ASP A 42 -15.10 -16.03 8.72
CA ASP A 42 -14.95 -17.42 8.32
C ASP A 42 -13.45 -17.69 8.25
N ALA A 43 -12.89 -18.37 9.25
CA ALA A 43 -11.44 -18.54 9.37
C ALA A 43 -10.83 -19.43 8.26
N GLU A 44 -11.64 -20.28 7.64
CA GLU A 44 -11.22 -21.23 6.61
C GLU A 44 -11.06 -20.56 5.24
N ASP A 45 -11.72 -19.43 5.02
CA ASP A 45 -11.72 -18.74 3.74
C ASP A 45 -10.65 -17.64 3.67
N ILE A 46 -9.42 -18.06 3.41
CA ILE A 46 -8.24 -17.18 3.27
C ILE A 46 -8.48 -16.04 2.26
N GLY A 47 -9.28 -16.29 1.21
CA GLY A 47 -9.60 -15.31 0.17
C GLY A 47 -10.38 -14.08 0.66
N LYS A 48 -10.85 -14.08 1.91
CA LYS A 48 -11.44 -12.92 2.59
C LYS A 48 -10.42 -12.00 3.26
N TYR A 49 -9.20 -12.50 3.54
CA TYR A 49 -8.23 -11.81 4.41
C TYR A 49 -6.85 -11.60 3.80
N VAL A 50 -6.47 -12.41 2.82
CA VAL A 50 -5.17 -12.37 2.16
C VAL A 50 -5.37 -12.00 0.69
N VAL A 51 -4.64 -10.98 0.26
CA VAL A 51 -4.56 -10.59 -1.15
C VAL A 51 -3.65 -11.60 -1.86
N GLY A 52 -4.24 -12.50 -2.63
CA GLY A 52 -3.51 -13.41 -3.54
C GLY A 52 -3.52 -12.89 -4.97
N ASP A 53 -3.05 -13.71 -5.91
CA ASP A 53 -2.95 -13.34 -7.33
C ASP A 53 -4.31 -13.07 -7.98
N ASN A 54 -5.35 -13.76 -7.52
CA ASN A 54 -6.73 -13.59 -7.98
C ASN A 54 -7.46 -12.44 -7.26
N TYR A 55 -6.77 -11.33 -6.98
CA TYR A 55 -7.36 -10.18 -6.29
C TYR A 55 -8.43 -9.50 -7.14
N THR A 56 -9.42 -8.88 -6.49
CA THR A 56 -10.41 -8.04 -7.16
C THR A 56 -9.74 -6.69 -7.51
N PRO A 57 -9.73 -6.28 -8.78
CA PRO A 57 -9.11 -5.03 -9.20
C PRO A 57 -9.99 -3.81 -8.92
N THR A 58 -9.39 -2.63 -8.90
CA THR A 58 -10.07 -1.35 -8.59
C THR A 58 -11.29 -1.06 -9.47
N TRP A 59 -11.26 -1.44 -10.76
CA TRP A 59 -12.39 -1.20 -11.67
C TRP A 59 -13.62 -2.07 -11.40
N GLU A 60 -13.46 -3.17 -10.67
CA GLU A 60 -14.56 -4.03 -10.24
C GLU A 60 -15.15 -3.59 -8.90
N MET A 61 -14.49 -2.69 -8.18
CA MET A 61 -14.96 -2.17 -6.91
C MET A 61 -16.08 -1.14 -7.12
N PRO A 62 -17.34 -1.42 -6.70
CA PRO A 62 -18.47 -0.55 -7.02
C PRO A 62 -18.31 0.88 -6.49
N SER A 63 -17.69 1.04 -5.32
CA SER A 63 -17.45 2.34 -4.70
C SER A 63 -16.35 3.17 -5.38
N LEU A 64 -15.50 2.53 -6.17
CA LEU A 64 -14.34 3.16 -6.82
C LEU A 64 -14.52 3.32 -8.33
N LYS A 65 -15.43 2.54 -8.94
CA LYS A 65 -15.68 2.52 -10.39
C LYS A 65 -15.95 3.91 -10.96
N LYS A 66 -16.72 4.75 -10.26
CA LYS A 66 -17.00 6.14 -10.67
C LYS A 66 -15.72 6.96 -10.87
N TYR A 67 -14.76 6.84 -9.96
CA TYR A 67 -13.53 7.62 -10.03
C TYR A 67 -12.55 7.02 -11.05
N TYR A 68 -12.39 5.69 -11.02
CA TYR A 68 -11.41 5.03 -11.88
C TYR A 68 -11.85 4.93 -13.35
N ILE A 69 -13.07 4.45 -13.61
CA ILE A 69 -13.56 4.21 -14.98
C ILE A 69 -14.11 5.49 -15.61
N ASP A 70 -14.95 6.23 -14.89
CA ASP A 70 -15.67 7.36 -15.49
C ASP A 70 -14.79 8.62 -15.50
N GLN A 71 -14.01 8.85 -14.44
CA GLN A 71 -13.13 10.03 -14.32
C GLN A 71 -11.67 9.75 -14.75
N LYS A 72 -11.35 8.53 -15.19
CA LYS A 72 -10.03 8.13 -15.69
C LYS A 72 -8.89 8.46 -14.71
N MET A 73 -9.17 8.38 -13.42
CA MET A 73 -8.20 8.64 -12.36
C MET A 73 -7.21 7.48 -12.21
N THR A 74 -6.00 7.79 -11.75
CA THR A 74 -5.04 6.78 -11.29
C THR A 74 -5.55 6.05 -10.04
N PHE A 75 -4.87 4.98 -9.60
CA PHE A 75 -5.27 4.29 -8.37
C PHE A 75 -5.17 5.22 -7.15
N ARG A 76 -4.08 5.98 -7.04
CA ARG A 76 -3.90 6.96 -5.95
C ARG A 76 -5.01 8.01 -5.96
N GLN A 77 -5.28 8.62 -7.12
CA GLN A 77 -6.33 9.64 -7.26
C GLN A 77 -7.72 9.08 -6.94
N THR A 78 -8.01 7.86 -7.39
CA THR A 78 -9.26 7.15 -7.10
C THR A 78 -9.46 6.95 -5.59
N PHE A 79 -8.41 6.50 -4.89
CA PHE A 79 -8.45 6.29 -3.45
C PHE A 79 -8.63 7.61 -2.69
N ASP A 80 -7.89 8.64 -3.08
CA ASP A 80 -7.99 9.97 -2.49
C ASP A 80 -9.40 10.58 -2.67
N ALA A 81 -9.96 10.49 -3.88
CA ALA A 81 -11.30 10.98 -4.17
C ALA A 81 -12.36 10.23 -3.36
N TYR A 82 -12.22 8.91 -3.23
CA TYR A 82 -13.11 8.10 -2.41
C TYR A 82 -13.02 8.49 -0.92
N LEU A 83 -11.82 8.63 -0.36
CA LEU A 83 -11.63 9.04 1.03
C LEU A 83 -12.19 10.44 1.31
N ARG A 84 -11.95 11.40 0.41
CA ARG A 84 -12.53 12.74 0.51
C ARG A 84 -14.06 12.70 0.47
N SER A 85 -14.65 11.81 -0.33
CA SER A 85 -16.11 11.62 -0.35
C SER A 85 -16.68 11.07 0.97
N LEU A 86 -15.83 10.45 1.80
CA LEU A 86 -16.15 10.02 3.16
C LEU A 86 -15.81 11.09 4.23
N GLY A 87 -15.37 12.29 3.83
CA GLY A 87 -14.90 13.33 4.74
C GLY A 87 -13.57 13.01 5.43
N LYS A 88 -12.75 12.13 4.84
CA LYS A 88 -11.41 11.78 5.35
C LYS A 88 -10.34 12.51 4.58
N ASP A 89 -9.26 12.87 5.26
CA ASP A 89 -8.06 13.45 4.64
C ASP A 89 -7.11 12.32 4.19
N PRO A 90 -6.87 12.14 2.88
CA PRO A 90 -5.94 11.14 2.37
C PRO A 90 -4.48 11.44 2.74
N GLN A 91 -4.14 12.71 2.99
CA GLN A 91 -2.76 13.14 3.22
C GLN A 91 -2.14 12.41 4.42
N MET A 92 -2.91 12.21 5.49
CA MET A 92 -2.47 11.48 6.67
C MET A 92 -1.98 10.05 6.36
N ILE A 93 -2.62 9.36 5.41
CA ILE A 93 -2.21 7.99 5.01
C ILE A 93 -0.88 8.04 4.28
N TRP A 94 -0.70 8.98 3.34
CA TRP A 94 0.51 9.09 2.55
C TRP A 94 1.72 9.52 3.37
N GLU A 95 1.53 10.43 4.33
CA GLU A 95 2.57 10.83 5.29
C GLU A 95 2.98 9.65 6.17
N THR A 96 2.00 8.91 6.72
CA THR A 96 2.26 7.72 7.52
C THR A 96 3.03 6.66 6.72
N ILE A 97 2.69 6.45 5.45
CA ILE A 97 3.42 5.52 4.56
C ILE A 97 4.88 5.96 4.38
N LYS A 98 5.14 7.26 4.15
CA LYS A 98 6.51 7.79 4.02
C LYS A 98 7.32 7.59 5.30
N GLU A 99 6.71 7.85 6.46
CA GLU A 99 7.34 7.63 7.76
C GLU A 99 7.69 6.15 8.00
N ILE A 100 6.77 5.23 7.70
CA ILE A 100 7.00 3.79 7.82
C ILE A 100 8.14 3.34 6.91
N ILE A 101 8.17 3.80 5.65
CA ILE A 101 9.24 3.48 4.71
C ILE A 101 10.59 3.97 5.24
N ALA A 102 10.65 5.23 5.70
CA ALA A 102 11.87 5.80 6.28
C ALA A 102 12.36 4.99 7.49
N ASN A 103 11.45 4.64 8.41
CA ASN A 103 11.77 3.85 9.60
C ASN A 103 12.29 2.46 9.24
N VAL A 104 11.62 1.73 8.33
CA VAL A 104 12.06 0.40 7.89
C VAL A 104 13.42 0.46 7.22
N CYS A 105 13.65 1.42 6.31
CA CYS A 105 14.94 1.58 5.65
C CYS A 105 16.06 1.93 6.63
N CYS A 106 15.82 2.82 7.59
CA CYS A 106 16.78 3.15 8.64
C CYS A 106 17.14 1.93 9.50
N ILE A 107 16.14 1.15 9.94
CA ILE A 107 16.36 -0.04 10.77
C ILE A 107 17.18 -1.09 10.01
N LEU A 108 16.84 -1.36 8.75
CA LEU A 108 17.56 -2.32 7.92
C LEU A 108 19.05 -1.97 7.80
N LEU A 109 19.36 -0.69 7.60
CA LEU A 109 20.75 -0.25 7.47
C LEU A 109 21.51 -0.24 8.79
N CYS A 110 20.87 0.14 9.90
CA CYS A 110 21.49 0.00 11.23
C CYS A 110 21.85 -1.46 11.53
N ARG A 111 21.03 -2.44 11.12
CA ARG A 111 21.33 -3.87 11.30
C ARG A 111 22.45 -4.36 10.39
N HIS A 112 22.50 -3.91 9.14
CA HIS A 112 23.59 -4.26 8.22
C HIS A 112 24.95 -3.72 8.69
N SER A 113 25.01 -2.50 9.23
CA SER A 113 26.25 -1.94 9.78
C SER A 113 26.79 -2.78 10.96
N HIS A 114 25.91 -3.29 11.83
CA HIS A 114 26.33 -4.20 12.90
C HIS A 114 26.82 -5.54 12.36
N ALA A 115 26.11 -6.14 11.39
CA ALA A 115 26.51 -7.43 10.81
C ALA A 115 27.87 -7.36 10.09
N LEU A 116 28.19 -6.24 9.43
CA LEU A 116 29.49 -6.04 8.78
C LEU A 116 30.64 -5.82 9.78
N ILE A 117 30.38 -5.19 10.93
CA ILE A 117 31.39 -5.04 12.00
C ILE A 117 31.77 -6.41 12.58
N TYR A 118 30.80 -7.30 12.80
CA TYR A 118 31.06 -8.66 13.29
C TYR A 118 31.68 -9.61 12.24
N ALA A 119 31.55 -9.30 10.94
CA ALA A 119 32.20 -10.09 9.89
C ALA A 119 33.66 -9.67 9.61
N LEU A 120 34.09 -8.54 10.17
CA LEU A 120 35.45 -7.98 10.02
C LEU A 120 36.28 -8.08 11.32
N LEU A 121 35.73 -8.70 12.37
CA LEU A 121 36.40 -9.06 13.62
C LEU A 121 36.49 -10.59 13.73
#